data_AF-A0AAE1DQZ4-F1
#
_entry.id   AF-A0AAE1DQZ4-F1
#
_cell.length_a   1.000
_cell.length_b   1.000
_cell.length_c   1.000
_cell.angle_alpha   90.00
_cell.angle_beta   90.00
_cell.angle_gamma   90.00
#
_symmetry.space_group_name_H-M   'P 1'
#
loop_
_entity.id
_entity.type
_entity.pdbx_description
1 polymer ?
#
loop_
_entity_poly.entity_id
_entity_poly.type
_entity_poly.pdbx_seq_one_letter_code
_entity_poly.pdbx_strand_id
1 'polypeptide(L)'
;AAVVSPSEEDSQTFIVNAANGEIFKLRASDARERQLWVDRLRQTAEYHTANFAQTNIQRSHVIRGKDSFRKAKGSHESLHIPKKSPRDDAFQEVREFYLEAEDYSRHLDDKIGALPSSGSYMNSLDTDLLLLKATSTATLQCIQDCISILQMADMKINLSPRTVSLTKIENAAKNISSVPADPADLLPNSEDEVLDEDIYADKELEGVEEHKSVILHLLSQLKLGMDLTKVVLPTFILERRSLLEMFADYMAHPDFFLKIPDNPDPEGRMLAVLEWYLTSFHVGRQGSLAKKPYNPIIGETFHCSWHVKDIEGEDEDGTRLIYTAEQVSHHPPVSAFYFECPSKKMKMNASIYTKSKFMGMSIGVSMIGKVCLLLEDLGEEYVFGMPSAYARSILTVPWVELGDKVSITCEKTGYAANIVFYTKPFYGGKLHHISAEAKNTKLGEIIFKAQGEWNGTMEFTYPKNPSANKTVDVTKLHVHKKYVRPIEKQKDHESRKLWQHVTKALRIGDVPTATEHKTMLEEIQREGERHRKDTFLEYSAKFFKKIEGNWVNKNLPDNFGLTDHKK
;
A
#
# COMPACT_ATOMS: atom_id res chain seq x y z
N ALA A 1 20.98 -9.10 3.64
CA ALA A 1 21.71 -10.36 3.79
C ALA A 1 21.94 -10.95 2.41
N ALA A 2 23.08 -11.62 2.18
CA ALA A 2 23.31 -12.32 0.92
C ALA A 2 22.35 -13.51 0.80
N VAL A 3 21.81 -13.76 -0.40
CA VAL A 3 20.89 -14.85 -0.69
C VAL A 3 21.56 -15.84 -1.63
N VAL A 4 21.60 -17.11 -1.23
CA VAL A 4 22.22 -18.18 -2.02
C VAL A 4 21.14 -19.12 -2.53
N SER A 5 20.98 -19.17 -3.86
CA SER A 5 19.94 -19.93 -4.54
C SER A 5 20.55 -20.98 -5.47
N PRO A 6 20.31 -22.28 -5.26
CA PRO A 6 20.68 -23.30 -6.23
C PRO A 6 19.91 -23.10 -7.55
N SER A 7 20.54 -23.39 -8.69
CA SER A 7 19.86 -23.39 -9.99
C SER A 7 18.84 -24.52 -10.07
N GLU A 8 17.71 -24.24 -10.72
CA GLU A 8 16.68 -25.24 -11.08
C GLU A 8 16.92 -25.84 -12.46
N GLU A 9 17.78 -25.22 -13.27
CA GLU A 9 18.08 -25.64 -14.65
C GLU A 9 19.19 -26.71 -14.72
N ASP A 10 20.13 -26.70 -13.76
CA ASP A 10 21.20 -27.68 -13.69
C ASP A 10 21.68 -27.97 -12.26
N SER A 11 22.30 -29.13 -12.08
CA SER A 11 22.68 -29.65 -10.76
C SER A 11 24.02 -29.13 -10.23
N GLN A 12 24.75 -28.31 -10.98
CA GLN A 12 26.10 -27.84 -10.62
C GLN A 12 26.17 -26.34 -10.35
N THR A 13 25.20 -25.56 -10.82
CA THR A 13 25.22 -24.10 -10.68
C THR A 13 24.36 -23.60 -9.53
N PHE A 14 24.77 -22.45 -8.99
CA PHE A 14 24.06 -21.71 -7.95
C PHE A 14 24.39 -20.22 -8.07
N ILE A 15 23.51 -19.39 -7.52
CA ILE A 15 23.59 -17.93 -7.59
C ILE A 15 23.75 -17.38 -6.18
N VAL A 16 24.74 -16.51 -6.00
CA VAL A 16 24.90 -15.72 -4.79
C VAL A 16 24.53 -14.28 -5.11
N ASN A 17 23.42 -13.83 -4.53
CA ASN A 17 23.04 -12.43 -4.54
C ASN A 17 23.65 -11.78 -3.29
N ALA A 18 24.72 -11.01 -3.48
CA ALA A 18 25.40 -10.35 -2.39
C ALA A 18 24.55 -9.20 -1.80
N ALA A 19 24.86 -8.81 -0.56
CA ALA A 19 24.10 -7.77 0.14
C ALA A 19 24.25 -6.37 -0.49
N ASN A 20 25.29 -6.16 -1.30
CA ASN A 20 25.54 -4.95 -2.09
C ASN A 20 24.79 -4.92 -3.43
N GLY A 21 24.02 -5.98 -3.76
CA GLY A 21 23.24 -6.09 -5.00
C GLY A 21 23.96 -6.78 -6.16
N GLU A 22 25.23 -7.18 -5.99
CA GLU A 22 25.97 -7.94 -7.00
C GLU A 22 25.47 -9.38 -7.10
N ILE A 23 25.48 -9.94 -8.31
CA ILE A 23 25.01 -11.29 -8.61
C ILE A 23 26.17 -12.11 -9.12
N PHE A 24 26.55 -13.13 -8.36
CA PHE A 24 27.57 -14.09 -8.75
C PHE A 24 26.91 -15.39 -9.18
N LYS A 25 27.08 -15.77 -10.45
CA LYS A 25 26.72 -17.10 -10.94
C LYS A 25 27.92 -18.02 -10.82
N LEU A 26 27.80 -19.05 -9.99
CA LEU A 26 28.89 -19.95 -9.62
C LEU A 26 28.55 -21.37 -10.06
N ARG A 27 29.57 -22.14 -10.43
CA ARG A 27 29.46 -23.55 -10.83
C ARG A 27 30.41 -24.38 -9.96
N ALA A 28 29.87 -25.42 -9.33
CA ALA A 28 30.65 -26.41 -8.59
C ALA A 28 31.09 -27.57 -9.50
N SER A 29 32.05 -28.37 -9.06
CA SER A 29 32.56 -29.50 -9.86
C SER A 29 31.53 -30.62 -10.02
N ASP A 30 30.68 -30.82 -9.02
CA ASP A 30 29.55 -31.76 -9.05
C ASP A 30 28.39 -31.30 -8.15
N ALA A 31 27.29 -32.06 -8.17
CA ALA A 31 26.08 -31.73 -7.42
C ALA A 31 26.24 -31.82 -5.89
N ARG A 32 27.14 -32.68 -5.40
CA ARG A 32 27.43 -32.84 -3.98
C ARG A 32 28.26 -31.65 -3.49
N GLU A 33 29.25 -31.25 -4.26
CA GLU A 33 30.08 -30.07 -4.00
C GLU A 33 29.25 -28.79 -4.08
N ARG A 34 28.32 -28.69 -5.04
CA ARG A 34 27.35 -27.58 -5.12
C ARG A 34 26.56 -27.46 -3.82
N GLN A 35 26.03 -28.58 -3.31
CA GLN A 35 25.23 -28.56 -2.09
C GLN A 35 26.07 -28.14 -0.88
N LEU A 36 27.32 -28.63 -0.77
CA LEU A 36 28.25 -28.22 0.28
C LEU A 36 28.53 -26.71 0.25
N TRP A 37 28.76 -26.13 -0.93
CA TRP A 37 28.98 -24.69 -1.09
C TRP A 37 27.74 -23.87 -0.75
N VAL A 38 26.56 -24.29 -1.23
CA VAL A 38 25.29 -23.63 -0.92
C VAL A 38 25.03 -23.62 0.58
N ASP A 39 25.21 -24.77 1.25
CA ASP A 39 24.96 -24.90 2.69
C ASP A 39 25.93 -24.04 3.51
N ARG A 40 27.23 -24.06 3.18
CA ARG A 40 28.23 -23.23 3.87
C ARG A 40 27.99 -21.74 3.69
N LEU A 41 27.68 -21.30 2.47
CA LEU A 41 27.44 -19.88 2.20
C LEU A 41 26.15 -19.38 2.86
N ARG A 42 25.10 -20.22 2.92
CA ARG A 42 23.87 -19.91 3.68
C ARG A 42 24.15 -19.79 5.17
N GLN A 43 24.90 -20.74 5.74
CA GLN A 43 25.24 -20.72 7.16
C GLN A 43 26.06 -19.47 7.53
N THR A 44 27.00 -19.06 6.68
CA THR A 44 27.74 -17.81 6.84
C THR A 44 26.82 -16.58 6.75
N ALA A 45 25.92 -16.54 5.76
CA ALA A 45 24.96 -15.45 5.62
C ALA A 45 24.00 -15.35 6.82
N GLU A 46 23.56 -16.48 7.36
CA GLU A 46 22.72 -16.57 8.55
C GLU A 46 23.47 -16.13 9.81
N TYR A 47 24.72 -16.58 9.99
CA TYR A 47 25.57 -16.20 11.12
C TYR A 47 25.82 -14.68 11.17
N HIS A 48 26.16 -14.06 10.03
CA HIS A 48 26.31 -12.61 9.95
C HIS A 48 25.01 -11.87 10.22
N THR A 49 23.87 -12.40 9.75
CA THR A 49 22.55 -11.80 9.99
C THR A 49 22.15 -11.88 11.47
N ALA A 50 22.43 -12.99 12.14
CA ALA A 50 22.15 -13.19 13.57
C ALA A 50 23.02 -12.30 14.48
N ASN A 51 24.31 -12.15 14.16
CA ASN A 51 25.21 -11.29 14.93
C ASN A 51 24.94 -9.79 14.73
N PHE A 52 24.47 -9.39 13.54
CA PHE A 52 24.02 -8.03 13.28
C PHE A 52 22.77 -7.66 14.11
N ALA A 53 21.91 -8.64 14.41
CA ALA A 53 20.75 -8.44 15.29
C ALA A 53 21.12 -8.32 16.78
N GLN A 54 22.20 -8.98 17.23
CA GLN A 54 22.63 -8.95 18.64
C GLN A 54 23.46 -7.71 19.01
N THR A 55 24.20 -7.11 18.08
CA THR A 55 25.05 -5.93 18.33
C THR A 55 24.27 -4.63 18.58
N ASN A 56 22.95 -4.60 18.29
CA ASN A 56 22.07 -3.47 18.62
C ASN A 56 21.52 -3.49 20.05
N ILE A 57 21.76 -4.55 20.84
CA ILE A 57 21.22 -4.68 22.22
C ILE A 57 22.27 -4.46 23.31
N GLN A 58 23.59 -4.50 23.00
CA GLN A 58 24.67 -4.38 23.99
C GLN A 58 25.47 -3.05 23.99
N ARG A 59 24.97 -1.98 23.38
CA ARG A 59 25.63 -0.65 23.42
C ARG A 59 25.30 0.21 24.64
N SER A 60 24.85 -0.40 25.74
CA SER A 60 24.84 0.25 27.05
C SER A 60 25.62 -0.62 28.03
N HIS A 61 26.67 -0.05 28.61
CA HIS A 61 27.71 -0.67 29.45
C HIS A 61 28.85 -1.38 28.70
N VAL A 62 29.97 -0.69 28.49
CA VAL A 62 31.21 -0.82 29.29
C VAL A 62 32.20 0.25 28.81
N ILE A 63 32.45 1.27 29.65
CA ILE A 63 33.67 2.09 29.59
C ILE A 63 34.54 1.63 30.76
N ARG A 64 35.67 0.98 30.48
CA ARG A 64 36.95 1.12 31.22
C ARG A 64 38.00 0.13 30.72
N GLY A 65 39.14 0.68 30.33
CA GLY A 65 40.38 -0.05 30.09
C GLY A 65 41.43 0.91 29.54
N LYS A 66 42.13 1.62 30.43
CA LYS A 66 43.35 2.37 30.09
C LYS A 66 44.49 1.37 29.91
N ASP A 67 45.26 1.53 28.85
CA ASP A 67 46.74 1.53 28.79
C ASP A 67 47.17 1.38 27.31
N SER A 68 48.27 1.91 26.77
CA SER A 68 49.21 2.97 27.11
C SER A 68 50.25 2.92 25.98
N PHE A 69 50.32 3.88 25.06
CA PHE A 69 51.58 4.21 24.35
C PHE A 69 51.57 5.68 23.91
N ARG A 70 52.49 6.45 24.51
CA ARG A 70 52.72 7.88 24.27
C ARG A 70 53.45 8.12 22.95
N LYS A 71 53.10 9.21 22.25
CA LYS A 71 54.06 10.02 21.49
C LYS A 71 53.71 11.52 21.56
N ALA A 72 54.74 12.33 21.38
CA ALA A 72 54.97 13.62 22.02
C ALA A 72 54.27 14.84 21.37
N LYS A 73 54.07 15.88 22.19
CA LYS A 73 53.58 17.22 21.80
C LYS A 73 54.63 18.01 21.02
N GLY A 74 54.18 18.67 19.95
CA GLY A 74 54.76 19.89 19.40
C GLY A 74 53.69 21.00 19.40
N SER A 75 54.06 22.17 19.88
CA SER A 75 53.23 23.37 20.04
C SER A 75 53.12 24.18 18.74
N HIS A 76 51.92 24.61 18.35
CA HIS A 76 51.71 25.89 17.67
C HIS A 76 50.29 26.41 17.89
N GLU A 77 50.22 27.73 18.03
CA GLU A 77 49.08 28.53 18.45
C GLU A 77 47.90 28.54 17.46
N SER A 78 46.76 28.84 18.07
CA SER A 78 45.37 28.87 17.61
C SER A 78 45.06 29.76 16.40
N LEU A 79 44.41 29.16 15.40
CA LEU A 79 43.39 29.80 14.56
C LEU A 79 42.08 29.03 14.74
N HIS A 80 40.97 29.76 14.87
CA HIS A 80 39.65 29.24 15.18
C HIS A 80 39.13 28.37 14.02
N ILE A 81 39.09 27.04 14.22
CA ILE A 81 38.48 26.06 13.32
C ILE A 81 37.18 25.55 13.98
N PRO A 82 36.06 25.34 13.26
CA PRO A 82 34.84 24.81 13.85
C PRO A 82 35.11 23.48 14.53
N LYS A 83 34.58 23.26 15.73
CA LYS A 83 34.72 21.99 16.46
C LYS A 83 34.16 20.85 15.60
N LYS A 84 35.03 19.98 15.10
CA LYS A 84 34.67 18.72 14.42
C LYS A 84 33.86 17.84 15.36
N SER A 85 32.88 17.13 14.80
CA SER A 85 32.07 16.18 15.55
C SER A 85 32.95 14.99 15.98
N PRO A 86 32.74 14.39 17.18
CA PRO A 86 33.39 13.12 17.56
C PRO A 86 33.19 11.99 16.53
N ARG A 87 32.16 12.12 15.68
CA ARG A 87 31.87 11.21 14.56
C ARG A 87 32.81 11.42 13.37
N ASP A 88 33.16 12.67 13.06
CA ASP A 88 34.08 12.98 11.96
C ASP A 88 35.50 12.50 12.30
N ASP A 89 35.87 12.61 13.58
CA ASP A 89 37.14 12.11 14.10
C ASP A 89 37.20 10.57 13.99
N ALA A 90 36.10 9.86 14.24
CA ALA A 90 36.04 8.40 14.09
C ALA A 90 36.16 7.94 12.62
N PHE A 91 35.53 8.65 11.67
CA PHE A 91 35.69 8.35 10.24
C PHE A 91 37.10 8.63 9.75
N GLN A 92 37.73 9.69 10.27
CA GLN A 92 39.12 10.02 9.95
C GLN A 92 40.07 8.93 10.48
N GLU A 93 39.88 8.47 11.72
CA GLU A 93 40.66 7.39 12.33
C GLU A 93 40.54 6.08 11.54
N VAL A 94 39.32 5.68 11.16
CA VAL A 94 39.09 4.48 10.31
C VAL A 94 39.78 4.61 8.96
N ARG A 95 39.80 5.81 8.37
CA ARG A 95 40.47 6.07 7.09
C ARG A 95 41.98 5.97 7.20
N GLU A 96 42.56 6.42 8.31
CA GLU A 96 43.99 6.30 8.59
C GLU A 96 44.41 4.82 8.73
N PHE A 97 43.64 4.02 9.49
CA PHE A 97 43.89 2.58 9.58
C PHE A 97 43.72 1.85 8.24
N TYR A 98 42.74 2.25 7.43
CA TYR A 98 42.55 1.68 6.09
C TYR A 98 43.76 1.95 5.18
N LEU A 99 44.26 3.19 5.16
CA LEU A 99 45.43 3.55 4.35
C LEU A 99 46.69 2.80 4.79
N GLU A 100 46.86 2.59 6.09
CA GLU A 100 47.96 1.79 6.63
C GLU A 100 47.85 0.32 6.20
N ALA A 101 46.65 -0.27 6.30
CA ALA A 101 46.40 -1.65 5.88
C ALA A 101 46.56 -1.86 4.37
N GLU A 102 46.19 -0.87 3.56
CA GLU A 102 46.42 -0.88 2.11
C GLU A 102 47.92 -0.85 1.78
N ASP A 103 48.71 -0.08 2.54
CA ASP A 103 50.16 -0.03 2.37
C ASP A 103 50.82 -1.37 2.70
N TYR A 104 50.39 -2.05 3.77
CA TYR A 104 50.85 -3.41 4.07
C TYR A 104 50.47 -4.42 2.99
N SER A 105 49.27 -4.31 2.41
CA SER A 105 48.83 -5.21 1.34
C SER A 105 49.60 -4.98 0.04
N ARG A 106 49.98 -3.74 -0.27
CA ARG A 106 50.88 -3.41 -1.39
C ARG A 106 52.28 -4.00 -1.18
N HIS A 107 52.84 -3.85 0.02
CA HIS A 107 54.13 -4.46 0.37
C HIS A 107 54.09 -5.99 0.30
N LEU A 108 52.99 -6.62 0.73
CA LEU A 108 52.81 -8.06 0.62
C LEU A 108 52.83 -8.51 -0.85
N ASP A 109 52.15 -7.78 -1.74
CA ASP A 109 52.12 -8.09 -3.16
C ASP A 109 53.52 -8.00 -3.79
N ASP A 110 54.24 -6.92 -3.53
CA ASP A 110 55.61 -6.72 -4.01
C ASP A 110 56.55 -7.84 -3.53
N LYS A 111 56.41 -8.29 -2.28
CA LYS A 111 57.23 -9.37 -1.72
C LYS A 111 56.88 -10.73 -2.32
N ILE A 112 55.62 -11.01 -2.59
CA ILE A 112 55.20 -12.24 -3.27
C ILE A 112 55.67 -12.23 -4.73
N GLY A 113 55.58 -11.09 -5.42
CA GLY A 113 56.04 -10.92 -6.80
C GLY A 113 57.56 -11.01 -6.96
N ALA A 114 58.33 -10.68 -5.91
CA ALA A 114 59.78 -10.81 -5.89
C ALA A 114 60.28 -12.24 -5.63
N LEU A 115 59.40 -13.19 -5.28
CA LEU A 115 59.78 -14.58 -5.09
C LEU A 115 60.09 -15.27 -6.43
N PRO A 116 60.93 -16.32 -6.43
CA PRO A 116 61.17 -17.12 -7.62
C PRO A 116 59.86 -17.73 -8.13
N SER A 117 59.73 -17.90 -9.45
CA SER A 117 58.56 -18.54 -10.08
C SER A 117 58.55 -20.07 -9.94
N SER A 118 59.64 -20.67 -9.44
CA SER A 118 59.74 -22.10 -9.12
C SER A 118 60.80 -22.34 -8.04
N GLY A 119 60.59 -23.35 -7.19
CA GLY A 119 61.49 -23.70 -6.09
C GLY A 119 60.78 -24.45 -4.96
N SER A 120 61.54 -25.25 -4.20
CA SER A 120 61.02 -26.23 -3.23
C SER A 120 60.72 -25.71 -1.83
N TYR A 121 60.95 -24.42 -1.53
CA TYR A 121 60.81 -23.91 -0.16
C TYR A 121 59.95 -22.66 0.01
N MET A 122 59.65 -21.91 -1.06
CA MET A 122 58.61 -20.87 -1.18
C MET A 122 58.77 -20.21 -2.55
N ASN A 123 57.68 -20.01 -3.28
CA ASN A 123 57.71 -19.42 -4.62
C ASN A 123 56.49 -18.50 -4.83
N SER A 124 56.50 -17.69 -5.89
CA SER A 124 55.43 -16.73 -6.17
C SER A 124 54.09 -17.38 -6.54
N LEU A 125 54.07 -18.70 -6.72
CA LEU A 125 52.88 -19.51 -7.03
C LEU A 125 52.43 -20.36 -5.84
N ASP A 126 52.98 -20.11 -4.65
CA ASP A 126 52.60 -20.80 -3.42
C ASP A 126 51.12 -20.51 -3.08
N THR A 127 50.33 -21.56 -2.94
CA THR A 127 48.87 -21.48 -2.75
C THR A 127 48.50 -20.70 -1.50
N ASP A 128 49.25 -20.84 -0.40
CA ASP A 128 48.94 -20.18 0.86
C ASP A 128 49.27 -18.68 0.80
N LEU A 129 50.34 -18.31 0.09
CA LEU A 129 50.67 -16.90 -0.17
C LEU A 129 49.67 -16.22 -1.09
N LEU A 130 49.24 -16.91 -2.15
CA LEU A 130 48.24 -16.40 -3.08
C LEU A 130 46.87 -16.28 -2.39
N LEU A 131 46.51 -17.22 -1.52
CA LEU A 131 45.30 -17.15 -0.70
C LEU A 131 45.37 -15.99 0.29
N LEU A 132 46.52 -15.78 0.94
CA LEU A 132 46.74 -14.64 1.84
C LEU A 132 46.61 -13.30 1.10
N LYS A 133 47.23 -13.18 -0.09
CA LYS A 133 47.08 -12.01 -0.96
C LYS A 133 45.62 -11.77 -1.35
N ALA A 134 44.94 -12.79 -1.87
CA ALA A 134 43.55 -12.68 -2.30
C ALA A 134 42.61 -12.30 -1.14
N THR A 135 42.81 -12.89 0.04
CA THR A 135 42.01 -12.62 1.23
C THR A 135 42.28 -11.21 1.78
N SER A 136 43.54 -10.77 1.77
CA SER A 136 43.92 -9.39 2.15
C SER A 136 43.24 -8.36 1.26
N THR A 137 43.34 -8.53 -0.07
CA THR A 137 42.70 -7.64 -1.04
C THR A 137 41.17 -7.62 -0.90
N ALA A 138 40.53 -8.78 -0.76
CA ALA A 138 39.09 -8.86 -0.58
C ALA A 138 38.62 -8.21 0.74
N THR A 139 39.42 -8.33 1.80
CA THR A 139 39.12 -7.72 3.11
C THR A 139 39.19 -6.20 3.02
N LEU A 140 40.23 -5.65 2.38
CA LEU A 140 40.35 -4.21 2.16
C LEU A 140 39.19 -3.68 1.32
N GLN A 141 38.84 -4.36 0.23
CA GLN A 141 37.69 -3.96 -0.60
C GLN A 141 36.38 -3.94 0.22
N CYS A 142 36.14 -4.95 1.05
CA CYS A 142 34.97 -5.00 1.91
C CYS A 142 34.93 -3.85 2.93
N ILE A 143 36.08 -3.49 3.52
CA ILE A 143 36.18 -2.36 4.45
C ILE A 143 35.88 -1.04 3.72
N GLN A 144 36.42 -0.86 2.51
CA GLN A 144 36.18 0.32 1.69
C GLN A 144 34.70 0.48 1.31
N ASP A 145 34.04 -0.62 0.96
CA ASP A 145 32.61 -0.65 0.66
C ASP A 145 31.79 -0.32 1.91
N CYS A 146 32.16 -0.87 3.08
CA CYS A 146 31.51 -0.56 4.36
C CYS A 146 31.65 0.92 4.73
N ILE A 147 32.84 1.51 4.57
CA ILE A 147 33.08 2.95 4.80
C ILE A 147 32.21 3.78 3.85
N SER A 148 32.14 3.39 2.58
CA SER A 148 31.33 4.08 1.56
C SER A 148 29.84 4.02 1.89
N ILE A 149 29.33 2.86 2.32
CA ILE A 149 27.94 2.68 2.78
C ILE A 149 27.65 3.55 4.00
N LEU A 150 28.56 3.60 4.97
CA LEU A 150 28.41 4.41 6.19
C LEU A 150 28.44 5.91 5.86
N GLN A 151 29.28 6.35 4.94
CA GLN A 151 29.33 7.73 4.45
C GLN A 151 28.08 8.10 3.65
N MET A 152 27.55 7.18 2.83
CA MET A 152 26.26 7.37 2.14
C MET A 152 25.10 7.44 3.13
N ALA A 153 25.13 6.64 4.20
CA ALA A 153 24.15 6.70 5.28
C ALA A 153 24.24 8.03 6.04
N ASP A 154 25.45 8.53 6.33
CA ASP A 154 25.65 9.82 7.00
C ASP A 154 25.27 11.00 6.09
N MET A 155 25.55 10.93 4.79
CA MET A 155 25.03 11.88 3.80
C MET A 155 23.51 11.85 3.74
N LYS A 156 22.85 10.69 3.80
CA LYS A 156 21.37 10.60 3.89
C LYS A 156 20.81 11.19 5.19
N ILE A 157 21.53 11.09 6.30
CA ILE A 157 21.16 11.74 7.57
C ILE A 157 21.31 13.27 7.44
N ASN A 158 22.38 13.75 6.81
CA ASN A 158 22.65 15.18 6.61
C ASN A 158 21.85 15.82 5.46
N LEU A 159 21.37 15.02 4.50
CA LEU A 159 20.47 15.40 3.41
C LEU A 159 18.99 15.16 3.76
N SER A 160 18.67 14.58 4.92
CA SER A 160 17.31 14.67 5.44
C SER A 160 16.99 16.15 5.64
N PRO A 161 15.82 16.63 5.22
CA PRO A 161 15.48 18.04 5.36
C PRO A 161 15.64 18.43 6.82
N ARG A 162 16.24 19.61 7.04
CA ARG A 162 16.24 20.31 8.31
C ARG A 162 14.85 20.20 8.95
N THR A 163 14.78 19.32 9.94
CA THR A 163 13.88 19.28 11.08
C THR A 163 12.60 20.09 10.88
N VAL A 164 11.51 19.42 10.45
CA VAL A 164 10.21 19.76 11.01
C VAL A 164 10.41 19.64 12.52
N SER A 165 10.46 20.79 13.22
CA SER A 165 10.66 20.81 14.67
C SER A 165 9.76 19.77 15.32
N LEU A 166 10.27 18.95 16.24
CA LEU A 166 9.45 18.01 17.00
C LEU A 166 8.19 18.69 17.55
N THR A 167 8.30 19.96 17.94
CA THR A 167 7.17 20.79 18.36
C THR A 167 6.09 20.97 17.29
N LYS A 168 6.43 21.04 16.00
CA LYS A 168 5.45 21.09 14.90
C LYS A 168 4.74 19.75 14.71
N ILE A 169 5.47 18.63 14.84
CA ILE A 169 4.89 17.28 14.74
C ILE A 169 3.96 17.04 15.94
N GLU A 170 4.41 17.38 17.15
CA GLU A 170 3.60 17.33 18.38
C GLU A 170 2.36 18.23 18.31
N ASN A 171 2.48 19.46 17.80
CA ASN A 171 1.34 20.36 17.66
C ASN A 171 0.34 19.84 16.61
N ALA A 172 0.82 19.31 15.49
CA ALA A 172 -0.04 18.68 14.49
C ALA A 172 -0.75 17.44 15.08
N ALA A 173 -0.04 16.61 15.84
CA ALA A 173 -0.57 15.44 16.54
C ALA A 173 -1.66 15.81 17.57
N LYS A 174 -1.50 16.92 18.30
CA LYS A 174 -2.51 17.44 19.23
C LYS A 174 -3.77 17.92 18.50
N ASN A 175 -3.63 18.56 17.34
CA ASN A 175 -4.78 19.04 16.56
C ASN A 175 -5.68 17.90 16.07
N ILE A 176 -5.11 16.73 15.74
CA ILE A 176 -5.86 15.50 15.39
C ILE A 176 -6.75 15.03 16.57
N SER A 177 -6.44 15.45 17.79
CA SER A 177 -7.12 15.03 19.02
C SER A 177 -8.15 16.06 19.53
N SER A 178 -8.46 17.10 18.76
CA SER A 178 -9.44 18.14 19.15
C SER A 178 -10.90 17.68 18.97
N VAL A 179 -11.78 18.20 19.84
CA VAL A 179 -13.22 17.85 19.95
C VAL A 179 -14.00 18.30 18.69
N PRO A 180 -15.05 17.57 18.24
CA PRO A 180 -15.70 17.86 16.97
C PRO A 180 -16.42 19.21 16.96
N ALA A 181 -16.30 19.93 15.85
CA ALA A 181 -17.28 20.93 15.45
C ALA A 181 -18.57 20.24 14.95
N ASP A 182 -19.67 20.99 14.88
CA ASP A 182 -20.94 20.52 14.32
C ASP A 182 -20.72 19.96 12.89
N PRO A 183 -21.16 18.74 12.56
CA PRO A 183 -21.03 18.17 11.21
C PRO A 183 -21.57 19.08 10.11
N ALA A 184 -22.63 19.85 10.38
CA ALA A 184 -23.22 20.78 9.42
C ALA A 184 -22.25 21.92 9.06
N ASP A 185 -21.47 22.41 10.01
CA ASP A 185 -20.44 23.45 9.80
C ASP A 185 -19.18 22.90 9.12
N LEU A 186 -19.04 21.57 9.08
CA LEU A 186 -17.87 20.89 8.53
C LEU A 186 -18.03 20.51 7.06
N LEU A 187 -19.26 20.39 6.56
CA LEU A 187 -19.53 20.03 5.18
C LEU A 187 -18.97 21.09 4.20
N PRO A 188 -18.38 20.64 3.08
CA PRO A 188 -17.97 21.53 2.00
C PRO A 188 -19.08 22.43 1.47
N ASN A 189 -18.76 23.69 1.14
CA ASN A 189 -19.62 24.47 0.26
C ASN A 189 -19.61 23.82 -1.14
N SER A 190 -20.80 23.50 -1.62
CA SER A 190 -21.02 22.85 -2.91
C SER A 190 -20.69 23.72 -4.10
N GLU A 191 -20.85 25.04 -3.97
CA GLU A 191 -20.58 25.99 -5.06
C GLU A 191 -19.09 26.06 -5.42
N ASP A 192 -18.23 25.54 -4.54
CA ASP A 192 -16.79 25.49 -4.76
C ASP A 192 -16.33 24.25 -5.55
N GLU A 193 -17.21 23.26 -5.76
CA GLU A 193 -16.88 22.02 -6.46
C GLU A 193 -16.76 22.25 -7.96
N VAL A 194 -15.71 21.68 -8.57
CA VAL A 194 -15.49 21.72 -10.02
C VAL A 194 -15.43 20.32 -10.57
N LEU A 195 -15.71 20.15 -11.86
CA LEU A 195 -15.62 18.85 -12.53
C LEU A 195 -14.22 18.26 -12.36
N ASP A 196 -14.14 17.02 -11.92
CA ASP A 196 -12.86 16.35 -11.69
C ASP A 196 -12.17 15.97 -13.00
N GLU A 197 -11.07 16.66 -13.30
CA GLU A 197 -10.23 16.41 -14.47
C GLU A 197 -8.98 15.58 -14.13
N ASP A 198 -8.79 15.16 -12.87
CA ASP A 198 -7.66 14.30 -12.51
C ASP A 198 -7.82 12.90 -13.14
N ILE A 199 -6.91 12.57 -14.05
CA ILE A 199 -6.82 11.23 -14.65
C ILE A 199 -5.77 10.42 -13.89
N TYR A 200 -6.20 9.39 -13.17
CA TYR A 200 -5.31 8.50 -12.40
C TYR A 200 -4.61 7.44 -13.26
N ALA A 201 -5.01 7.29 -14.53
CA ALA A 201 -4.35 6.40 -15.47
C ALA A 201 -2.90 6.86 -15.70
N ASP A 202 -1.95 6.06 -15.22
CA ASP A 202 -0.55 6.26 -15.55
C ASP A 202 -0.34 5.89 -17.03
N LYS A 203 0.06 6.88 -17.83
CA LYS A 203 0.68 6.60 -19.11
C LYS A 203 2.08 6.08 -18.78
N GLU A 204 2.36 4.85 -19.18
CA GLU A 204 3.68 4.22 -19.28
C GLU A 204 4.21 3.37 -18.10
N LEU A 205 4.88 2.30 -18.52
CA LEU A 205 5.43 1.15 -17.80
C LEU A 205 6.82 1.42 -17.20
N GLU A 206 7.24 2.69 -17.10
CA GLU A 206 8.61 3.01 -16.71
C GLU A 206 8.79 2.82 -15.18
N GLY A 207 9.58 1.81 -14.80
CA GLY A 207 10.11 1.68 -13.43
C GLY A 207 9.82 0.37 -12.69
N VAL A 208 8.90 -0.50 -13.14
CA VAL A 208 8.70 -1.80 -12.43
C VAL A 208 9.93 -2.69 -12.56
N GLU A 209 10.57 -2.69 -13.73
CA GLU A 209 11.83 -3.43 -13.96
C GLU A 209 13.00 -2.85 -13.16
N GLU A 210 13.11 -1.51 -13.11
CA GLU A 210 14.15 -0.80 -12.36
C GLU A 210 14.06 -1.08 -10.85
N HIS A 211 12.86 -1.31 -10.34
CA HIS A 211 12.62 -1.56 -8.92
C HIS A 211 12.40 -3.04 -8.56
N LYS A 212 12.62 -3.96 -9.50
CA LYS A 212 12.42 -5.41 -9.30
C LYS A 212 13.26 -5.96 -8.15
N SER A 213 14.49 -5.47 -7.96
CA SER A 213 15.37 -5.87 -6.85
C SER A 213 14.78 -5.50 -5.48
N VAL A 214 14.17 -4.32 -5.35
CA VAL A 214 13.50 -3.85 -4.13
C VAL A 214 12.26 -4.70 -3.83
N ILE A 215 11.45 -5.01 -4.85
CA ILE A 215 10.28 -5.89 -4.72
C ILE A 215 10.71 -7.28 -4.26
N LEU A 216 11.71 -7.87 -4.92
CA LEU A 216 12.23 -9.19 -4.56
C LEU A 216 12.77 -9.21 -3.13
N HIS A 217 13.50 -8.16 -2.72
CA HIS A 217 13.99 -8.04 -1.35
C HIS A 217 12.84 -8.02 -0.33
N LEU A 218 11.81 -7.20 -0.54
CA LEU A 218 10.65 -7.16 0.34
C LEU A 218 9.90 -8.48 0.38
N LEU A 219 9.65 -9.09 -0.79
CA LEU A 219 8.94 -10.37 -0.87
C LEU A 219 9.72 -11.50 -0.21
N SER A 220 11.06 -11.48 -0.24
CA SER A 220 11.90 -12.48 0.45
C SER A 220 11.74 -12.47 1.98
N GLN A 221 11.25 -11.37 2.56
CA GLN A 221 10.98 -11.24 3.99
C GLN A 221 9.58 -11.75 4.39
N LEU A 222 8.70 -12.01 3.41
CA LEU A 222 7.31 -12.38 3.66
C LEU A 222 7.16 -13.89 3.75
N LYS A 223 6.39 -14.34 4.75
CA LYS A 223 5.97 -15.74 4.90
C LYS A 223 4.55 -15.91 4.40
N LEU A 224 4.24 -17.05 3.78
CA LEU A 224 2.89 -17.36 3.32
C LEU A 224 1.88 -17.16 4.47
N GLY A 225 0.86 -16.34 4.21
CA GLY A 225 -0.18 -15.99 5.17
C GLY A 225 0.13 -14.81 6.09
N MET A 226 1.30 -14.18 5.98
CA MET A 226 1.66 -12.99 6.73
C MET A 226 0.69 -11.82 6.44
N ASP A 227 0.32 -11.10 7.50
CA ASP A 227 -0.46 -9.87 7.44
C ASP A 227 0.43 -8.71 6.93
N LEU A 228 0.00 -8.06 5.85
CA LEU A 228 0.77 -7.01 5.19
C LEU A 228 0.49 -5.59 5.72
N THR A 229 -0.42 -5.43 6.68
CA THR A 229 -0.69 -4.12 7.31
C THR A 229 0.53 -3.54 8.01
N LYS A 230 1.47 -4.40 8.45
CA LYS A 230 2.72 -4.01 9.12
C LYS A 230 3.92 -3.93 8.19
N VAL A 231 3.74 -4.20 6.90
CA VAL A 231 4.81 -4.17 5.90
C VAL A 231 4.75 -2.85 5.15
N VAL A 232 5.86 -2.11 5.18
CA VAL A 232 5.99 -0.89 4.40
C VAL A 232 6.25 -1.28 2.95
N LEU A 233 5.25 -1.04 2.10
CA LEU A 233 5.38 -1.25 0.67
C LEU A 233 6.07 -0.04 0.01
N PRO A 234 6.79 -0.23 -1.10
CA PRO A 234 7.50 0.86 -1.77
C PRO A 234 6.58 1.96 -2.26
N THR A 235 7.07 3.19 -2.26
CA THR A 235 6.28 4.36 -2.68
C THR A 235 5.91 4.35 -4.17
N PHE A 236 6.75 3.75 -5.02
CA PHE A 236 6.50 3.70 -6.48
C PHE A 236 5.31 2.81 -6.89
N ILE A 237 4.88 1.86 -6.03
CA ILE A 237 3.69 1.04 -6.29
C ILE A 237 2.39 1.74 -5.89
N LEU A 238 2.48 2.97 -5.37
CA LEU A 238 1.32 3.70 -4.91
C LEU A 238 0.57 4.32 -6.09
N GLU A 239 -0.75 4.24 -5.98
CA GLU A 239 -1.67 4.97 -6.82
C GLU A 239 -1.84 6.39 -6.26
N ARG A 240 -2.01 7.37 -7.15
CA ARG A 240 -1.99 8.80 -6.82
C ARG A 240 -3.30 9.31 -6.21
N ARG A 241 -3.93 8.51 -5.35
CA ARG A 241 -5.18 8.82 -4.64
C ARG A 241 -5.29 8.03 -3.33
N SER A 242 -6.08 8.57 -2.40
CA SER A 242 -6.42 7.90 -1.15
C SER A 242 -7.43 6.77 -1.36
N LEU A 243 -7.45 5.79 -0.45
CA LEU A 243 -8.50 4.78 -0.43
C LEU A 243 -9.89 5.39 -0.25
N LEU A 244 -10.02 6.51 0.48
CA LEU A 244 -11.31 7.21 0.64
C LEU A 244 -11.84 7.70 -0.71
N GLU A 245 -10.95 8.24 -1.54
CA GLU A 245 -11.31 8.69 -2.89
C GLU A 245 -11.59 7.50 -3.82
N MET A 246 -10.80 6.43 -3.74
CA MET A 246 -11.04 5.20 -4.52
C MET A 246 -12.44 4.61 -4.28
N PHE A 247 -12.99 4.73 -3.07
CA PHE A 247 -14.36 4.27 -2.80
C PHE A 247 -15.42 5.11 -3.54
N ALA A 248 -15.18 6.41 -3.73
CA ALA A 248 -16.07 7.28 -4.51
C ALA A 248 -16.13 6.85 -5.98
N ASP A 249 -15.03 6.34 -6.54
CA ASP A 249 -14.95 5.94 -7.95
C ASP A 249 -15.78 4.68 -8.28
N TYR A 250 -16.22 3.92 -7.27
CA TYR A 250 -17.22 2.86 -7.46
C TYR A 250 -18.63 3.42 -7.76
N MET A 251 -18.88 4.73 -7.58
CA MET A 251 -20.11 5.39 -8.02
C MET A 251 -19.97 5.88 -9.47
N ALA A 252 -19.60 4.98 -10.38
CA ALA A 252 -19.40 5.29 -11.80
C ALA A 252 -20.69 5.67 -12.55
N HIS A 253 -21.80 5.03 -12.15
CA HIS A 253 -23.13 5.14 -12.75
C HIS A 253 -24.15 5.63 -11.73
N PRO A 254 -24.04 6.89 -11.25
CA PRO A 254 -25.03 7.47 -10.36
C PRO A 254 -26.41 7.56 -11.01
N ASP A 255 -26.51 7.58 -12.34
CA ASP A 255 -27.75 7.52 -13.11
C ASP A 255 -28.51 6.20 -12.93
N PHE A 256 -27.81 5.07 -12.77
CA PHE A 256 -28.45 3.80 -12.42
C PHE A 256 -28.83 3.76 -10.94
N PHE A 257 -27.96 4.29 -10.08
CA PHE A 257 -28.23 4.38 -8.64
C PHE A 257 -29.48 5.19 -8.33
N LEU A 258 -29.60 6.39 -8.89
CA LEU A 258 -30.68 7.34 -8.61
C LEU A 258 -32.06 6.88 -9.12
N LYS A 259 -32.09 5.92 -10.06
CA LYS A 259 -33.33 5.31 -10.60
C LYS A 259 -33.88 4.18 -9.73
N ILE A 260 -33.13 3.71 -8.73
CA ILE A 260 -33.59 2.64 -7.83
C ILE A 260 -34.97 2.96 -7.23
N PRO A 261 -35.20 4.10 -6.55
CA PRO A 261 -36.50 4.39 -5.93
C PRO A 261 -37.63 4.64 -6.94
N ASP A 262 -37.32 4.91 -8.21
CA ASP A 262 -38.31 5.20 -9.25
C ASP A 262 -39.04 3.92 -9.72
N ASN A 263 -38.52 2.73 -9.37
CA ASN A 263 -39.16 1.46 -9.68
C ASN A 263 -40.35 1.21 -8.72
N PRO A 264 -41.57 0.98 -9.25
CA PRO A 264 -42.79 0.97 -8.44
C PRO A 264 -42.91 -0.27 -7.54
N ASP A 265 -42.43 -1.42 -8.01
CA ASP A 265 -42.54 -2.69 -7.30
C ASP A 265 -41.19 -3.16 -6.69
N PRO A 266 -41.22 -3.96 -5.61
CA PRO A 266 -39.99 -4.43 -4.95
C PRO A 266 -39.07 -5.28 -5.83
N GLU A 267 -39.61 -6.00 -6.82
CA GLU A 267 -38.82 -6.81 -7.74
C GLU A 267 -37.98 -5.90 -8.63
N GLY A 268 -38.62 -4.93 -9.29
CA GLY A 268 -37.96 -3.90 -10.10
C GLY A 268 -36.87 -3.15 -9.35
N ARG A 269 -37.12 -2.77 -8.08
CA ARG A 269 -36.10 -2.13 -7.24
C ARG A 269 -34.89 -3.02 -6.95
N MET A 270 -35.10 -4.31 -6.64
CA MET A 270 -33.99 -5.26 -6.46
C MET A 270 -33.19 -5.43 -7.77
N LEU A 271 -33.87 -5.48 -8.92
CA LEU A 271 -33.21 -5.55 -10.22
C LEU A 271 -32.36 -4.30 -10.50
N ALA A 272 -32.88 -3.11 -10.17
CA ALA A 272 -32.15 -1.85 -10.32
C ALA A 272 -30.91 -1.77 -9.40
N VAL A 273 -31.03 -2.22 -8.14
CA VAL A 273 -29.89 -2.32 -7.20
C VAL A 273 -28.81 -3.24 -7.78
N LEU A 274 -29.20 -4.38 -8.36
CA LEU A 274 -28.25 -5.32 -8.96
C LEU A 274 -27.58 -4.78 -10.22
N GLU A 275 -28.36 -4.13 -11.09
CA GLU A 275 -27.83 -3.54 -12.31
C GLU A 275 -26.79 -2.45 -12.00
N TRP A 276 -27.09 -1.55 -11.05
CA TRP A 276 -26.13 -0.57 -10.56
C TRP A 276 -24.88 -1.24 -9.96
N TYR A 277 -25.06 -2.23 -9.08
CA TYR A 277 -23.94 -2.90 -8.41
C TYR A 277 -23.01 -3.60 -9.41
N LEU A 278 -23.56 -4.34 -10.37
CA LEU A 278 -22.78 -5.12 -11.34
C LEU A 278 -21.99 -4.23 -12.32
N THR A 279 -22.51 -3.05 -12.64
CA THR A 279 -21.88 -2.12 -13.60
C THR A 279 -20.81 -1.22 -12.96
N SER A 280 -20.79 -1.12 -11.61
CA SER A 280 -19.97 -0.16 -10.87
C SER A 280 -18.46 -0.48 -10.74
N PHE A 281 -18.05 -1.75 -10.85
CA PHE A 281 -16.68 -2.15 -10.49
C PHE A 281 -15.61 -1.85 -11.55
N HIS A 282 -15.99 -1.65 -12.81
CA HIS A 282 -15.05 -1.52 -13.92
C HIS A 282 -14.23 -0.21 -13.88
N VAL A 283 -14.79 0.87 -13.31
CA VAL A 283 -14.11 2.18 -13.20
C VAL A 283 -13.11 2.23 -12.05
N GLY A 284 -13.33 1.42 -11.01
CA GLY A 284 -12.55 1.46 -9.78
C GLY A 284 -11.05 1.28 -10.00
N ARG A 285 -10.60 0.73 -11.15
CA ARG A 285 -9.18 0.57 -11.48
C ARG A 285 -8.90 0.86 -12.95
N GLN A 286 -8.55 2.10 -13.24
CA GLN A 286 -8.07 2.49 -14.57
C GLN A 286 -6.58 2.16 -14.72
N GLY A 287 -6.28 1.14 -15.52
CA GLY A 287 -4.92 0.69 -15.81
C GLY A 287 -4.74 -0.81 -15.67
N SER A 288 -3.81 -1.39 -16.44
CA SER A 288 -3.48 -2.82 -16.37
C SER A 288 -2.65 -3.19 -15.14
N LEU A 289 -2.00 -2.21 -14.52
CA LEU A 289 -1.08 -2.39 -13.41
C LEU A 289 -1.78 -2.26 -12.06
N ALA A 290 -1.63 -3.25 -11.18
CA ALA A 290 -2.11 -3.17 -9.82
C ALA A 290 -1.26 -2.19 -8.99
N LYS A 291 -1.84 -1.04 -8.67
CA LYS A 291 -1.29 -0.11 -7.68
C LYS A 291 -2.09 -0.13 -6.39
N LYS A 292 -1.48 0.36 -5.32
CA LYS A 292 -2.09 0.45 -3.99
C LYS A 292 -2.44 1.92 -3.71
N PRO A 293 -3.68 2.27 -3.34
CA PRO A 293 -4.00 3.63 -2.93
C PRO A 293 -3.24 4.03 -1.66
N TYR A 294 -3.17 5.33 -1.38
CA TYR A 294 -2.67 5.79 -0.10
C TYR A 294 -3.53 5.21 1.03
N ASN A 295 -2.87 4.70 2.07
CA ASN A 295 -3.55 4.22 3.26
C ASN A 295 -4.01 5.44 4.06
N PRO A 296 -5.32 5.67 4.24
CA PRO A 296 -5.76 6.90 4.88
C PRO A 296 -5.28 7.00 6.32
N ILE A 297 -4.95 8.21 6.76
CA ILE A 297 -4.59 8.49 8.17
C ILE A 297 -5.83 8.85 8.97
N ILE A 298 -5.79 8.76 10.31
CA ILE A 298 -6.98 9.03 11.13
C ILE A 298 -7.50 10.45 10.92
N GLY A 299 -8.80 10.59 10.72
CA GLY A 299 -9.47 11.88 10.51
C GLY A 299 -9.23 12.53 9.15
N GLU A 300 -8.54 11.84 8.24
CA GLU A 300 -8.57 12.14 6.82
C GLU A 300 -10.01 12.07 6.31
N THR A 301 -10.41 13.01 5.45
CA THR A 301 -11.75 13.03 4.84
C THR A 301 -11.67 13.19 3.32
N PHE A 302 -12.68 12.72 2.62
CA PHE A 302 -12.86 13.00 1.19
C PHE A 302 -14.32 13.34 0.92
N HIS A 303 -14.55 14.37 0.10
CA HIS A 303 -15.87 14.83 -0.26
C HIS A 303 -15.93 15.12 -1.75
N CYS A 304 -17.04 14.72 -2.36
CA CYS A 304 -17.34 15.03 -3.75
C CYS A 304 -18.85 14.94 -3.98
N SER A 305 -19.30 15.34 -5.16
CA SER A 305 -20.68 15.13 -5.59
C SER A 305 -20.78 14.73 -7.07
N TRP A 306 -21.97 14.30 -7.48
CA TRP A 306 -22.33 14.12 -8.89
C TRP A 306 -23.59 14.91 -9.17
N HIS A 307 -23.65 15.50 -10.36
CA HIS A 307 -24.82 16.18 -10.88
C HIS A 307 -25.33 15.38 -12.08
N VAL A 308 -26.44 14.67 -11.89
CA VAL A 308 -27.03 13.80 -12.91
C VAL A 308 -28.27 14.48 -13.48
N LYS A 309 -28.21 14.86 -14.76
CA LYS A 309 -29.37 15.44 -15.46
C LYS A 309 -30.36 14.33 -15.77
N ASP A 310 -31.62 14.51 -15.36
CA ASP A 310 -32.68 13.63 -15.81
C ASP A 310 -32.95 13.88 -17.30
N ILE A 311 -33.06 12.80 -18.08
CA ILE A 311 -33.30 12.85 -19.53
C ILE A 311 -34.72 13.38 -19.84
N GLU A 312 -35.62 13.38 -18.85
CA GLU A 312 -37.06 13.61 -19.05
C GLU A 312 -37.67 14.85 -18.36
N GLY A 313 -36.92 15.77 -17.72
CA GLY A 313 -37.52 17.07 -17.36
C GLY A 313 -36.88 17.98 -16.30
N GLU A 314 -36.95 19.27 -16.63
CA GLU A 314 -37.18 20.49 -15.82
C GLU A 314 -36.16 21.03 -14.82
N ASP A 315 -35.20 20.27 -14.31
CA ASP A 315 -34.18 20.85 -13.40
C ASP A 315 -32.89 21.18 -14.17
N GLU A 316 -32.62 22.47 -14.40
CA GLU A 316 -31.39 22.92 -15.10
C GLU A 316 -30.11 22.45 -14.38
N ASP A 317 -30.19 22.27 -13.06
CA ASP A 317 -29.08 21.91 -12.15
C ASP A 317 -28.87 20.38 -11.97
N GLY A 318 -29.86 19.56 -12.34
CA GLY A 318 -29.84 18.09 -12.22
C GLY A 318 -29.95 17.55 -10.79
N THR A 319 -30.18 16.23 -10.66
CA THR A 319 -30.22 15.55 -9.37
C THR A 319 -28.81 15.42 -8.79
N ARG A 320 -28.62 15.96 -7.58
CA ARG A 320 -27.33 15.95 -6.88
C ARG A 320 -27.18 14.77 -5.93
N LEU A 321 -26.11 14.01 -6.09
CA LEU A 321 -25.67 12.94 -5.19
C LEU A 321 -24.41 13.38 -4.45
N ILE A 322 -24.42 13.37 -3.13
CA ILE A 322 -23.33 13.84 -2.27
C ILE A 322 -22.57 12.63 -1.70
N TYR A 323 -21.25 12.72 -1.63
CA TYR A 323 -20.38 11.73 -0.99
C TYR A 323 -19.55 12.36 0.12
N THR A 324 -19.45 11.65 1.25
CA THR A 324 -18.60 12.01 2.39
C THR A 324 -17.94 10.77 2.95
N ALA A 325 -16.62 10.79 3.05
CA ALA A 325 -15.83 9.73 3.65
C ALA A 325 -14.89 10.24 4.73
N GLU A 326 -14.63 9.39 5.71
CA GLU A 326 -13.70 9.65 6.81
C GLU A 326 -12.96 8.38 7.20
N GLN A 327 -11.66 8.50 7.50
CA GLN A 327 -10.92 7.46 8.19
C GLN A 327 -11.21 7.54 9.69
N VAL A 328 -12.12 6.69 10.16
CA VAL A 328 -12.68 6.73 11.52
C VAL A 328 -11.90 5.88 12.53
N SER A 329 -11.05 4.97 12.05
CA SER A 329 -10.18 4.15 12.90
C SER A 329 -8.88 3.79 12.18
N HIS A 330 -7.78 3.65 12.93
CA HIS A 330 -6.49 3.20 12.38
C HIS A 330 -6.13 1.76 12.80
N HIS A 331 -6.57 1.31 13.97
CA HIS A 331 -6.34 -0.05 14.46
C HIS A 331 -7.63 -0.68 15.04
N PRO A 332 -8.36 -1.48 14.24
CA PRO A 332 -8.13 -1.78 12.82
C PRO A 332 -8.40 -0.56 11.91
N PRO A 333 -7.83 -0.51 10.69
CA PRO A 333 -8.04 0.61 9.77
C PRO A 333 -9.45 0.54 9.18
N VAL A 334 -10.35 1.42 9.64
CA VAL A 334 -11.74 1.49 9.17
C VAL A 334 -11.94 2.80 8.42
N SER A 335 -12.39 2.69 7.17
CA SER A 335 -12.88 3.80 6.35
C SER A 335 -14.40 3.76 6.37
N ALA A 336 -15.02 4.84 6.82
CA ALA A 336 -16.47 4.99 6.75
C ALA A 336 -16.81 5.96 5.61
N PHE A 337 -17.86 5.66 4.86
CA PHE A 337 -18.33 6.54 3.79
C PHE A 337 -19.84 6.55 3.68
N TYR A 338 -20.36 7.66 3.18
CA TYR A 338 -21.77 7.99 3.16
C TYR A 338 -22.13 8.67 1.84
N PHE A 339 -23.24 8.22 1.24
CA PHE A 339 -23.87 8.89 0.11
C PHE A 339 -25.26 9.38 0.52
N GLU A 340 -25.62 10.57 0.03
CA GLU A 340 -26.93 11.18 0.25
C GLU A 340 -27.46 11.82 -1.02
N CYS A 341 -28.71 11.50 -1.37
CA CYS A 341 -29.47 12.23 -2.37
C CYS A 341 -30.73 12.76 -1.70
N PRO A 342 -30.74 14.05 -1.28
CA PRO A 342 -31.88 14.63 -0.57
C PRO A 342 -33.17 14.63 -1.39
N SER A 343 -33.10 14.92 -2.70
CA SER A 343 -34.29 15.01 -3.56
C SER A 343 -34.99 13.66 -3.75
N LYS A 344 -34.24 12.55 -3.76
CA LYS A 344 -34.76 11.18 -3.84
C LYS A 344 -34.88 10.50 -2.47
N LYS A 345 -34.52 11.19 -1.38
CA LYS A 345 -34.44 10.65 0.00
C LYS A 345 -33.74 9.30 0.08
N MET A 346 -32.59 9.22 -0.59
CA MET A 346 -31.73 8.04 -0.60
C MET A 346 -30.52 8.28 0.28
N LYS A 347 -30.20 7.31 1.12
CA LYS A 347 -29.03 7.36 2.01
C LYS A 347 -28.28 6.05 1.96
N MET A 348 -26.98 6.07 1.77
CA MET A 348 -26.16 4.85 1.78
C MET A 348 -24.98 5.03 2.72
N ASN A 349 -24.84 4.15 3.71
CA ASN A 349 -23.73 4.18 4.67
C ASN A 349 -22.91 2.90 4.57
N ALA A 350 -21.59 3.04 4.65
CA ALA A 350 -20.66 1.93 4.71
C ALA A 350 -19.59 2.15 5.77
N SER A 351 -19.16 1.03 6.36
CA SER A 351 -18.00 0.98 7.26
C SER A 351 -17.15 -0.22 6.85
N ILE A 352 -16.04 0.05 6.15
CA ILE A 352 -15.19 -0.97 5.54
C ILE A 352 -13.81 -0.96 6.19
N TYR A 353 -13.32 -2.11 6.58
CA TYR A 353 -11.92 -2.33 6.95
C TYR A 353 -11.28 -3.35 6.03
N THR A 354 -10.00 -3.15 5.74
CA THR A 354 -9.26 -4.02 4.82
C THR A 354 -8.32 -4.95 5.58
N LYS A 355 -8.27 -6.22 5.17
CA LYS A 355 -7.32 -7.20 5.69
C LYS A 355 -6.49 -7.77 4.56
N SER A 356 -5.19 -7.52 4.61
CA SER A 356 -4.25 -7.92 3.57
C SER A 356 -3.44 -9.14 3.97
N LYS A 357 -3.34 -10.14 3.09
CA LYS A 357 -2.64 -11.40 3.33
C LYS A 357 -1.70 -11.73 2.17
N PHE A 358 -0.45 -12.05 2.48
CA PHE A 358 0.49 -12.58 1.50
C PHE A 358 0.15 -14.03 1.12
N MET A 359 0.03 -14.31 -0.18
CA MET A 359 -0.37 -15.61 -0.74
C MET A 359 0.72 -16.20 -1.65
N GLY A 360 1.99 -15.83 -1.45
CA GLY A 360 3.12 -16.30 -2.28
C GLY A 360 3.28 -15.44 -3.53
N MET A 361 2.64 -15.81 -4.64
CA MET A 361 2.68 -15.04 -5.89
C MET A 361 1.56 -14.00 -5.98
N SER A 362 0.82 -13.79 -4.91
CA SER A 362 -0.32 -12.86 -4.87
C SER A 362 -0.46 -12.23 -3.49
N ILE A 363 -1.18 -11.12 -3.44
CA ILE A 363 -1.64 -10.48 -2.21
C ILE A 363 -3.17 -10.48 -2.26
N GLY A 364 -3.81 -11.09 -1.27
CA GLY A 364 -5.26 -11.02 -1.10
C GLY A 364 -5.63 -9.89 -0.15
N VAL A 365 -6.62 -9.08 -0.52
CA VAL A 365 -7.16 -7.98 0.28
C VAL A 365 -8.65 -8.22 0.46
N SER A 366 -9.03 -8.65 1.66
CA SER A 366 -10.43 -8.82 2.03
C SER A 366 -11.03 -7.47 2.40
N MET A 367 -12.16 -7.13 1.77
CA MET A 367 -12.97 -5.94 2.09
C MET A 367 -14.03 -6.36 3.09
N ILE A 368 -13.81 -6.08 4.37
CA ILE A 368 -14.70 -6.56 5.44
C ILE A 368 -15.51 -5.39 5.97
N GLY A 369 -16.83 -5.57 6.03
CA GLY A 369 -17.77 -4.55 6.44
C GLY A 369 -19.10 -4.74 5.74
N LYS A 370 -20.00 -3.79 5.97
CA LYS A 370 -21.32 -3.76 5.34
C LYS A 370 -21.56 -2.40 4.73
N VAL A 371 -22.28 -2.40 3.62
CA VAL A 371 -22.91 -1.26 2.99
C VAL A 371 -24.42 -1.42 3.19
N CYS A 372 -25.11 -0.36 3.59
CA CYS A 372 -26.56 -0.34 3.71
C CYS A 372 -27.09 0.87 2.94
N LEU A 373 -27.94 0.59 1.95
CA LEU A 373 -28.72 1.58 1.21
C LEU A 373 -30.13 1.63 1.80
N LEU A 374 -30.58 2.81 2.19
CA LEU A 374 -31.93 3.12 2.67
C LEU A 374 -32.67 3.96 1.64
N LEU A 375 -33.85 3.49 1.27
CA LEU A 375 -34.87 4.25 0.55
C LEU A 375 -35.89 4.74 1.58
N GLU A 376 -35.83 6.01 1.99
CA GLU A 376 -36.57 6.48 3.18
C GLU A 376 -38.10 6.40 3.00
N ASP A 377 -38.61 6.84 1.85
CA ASP A 377 -40.06 6.84 1.57
C ASP A 377 -40.66 5.43 1.53
N LEU A 378 -39.85 4.44 1.19
CA LEU A 378 -40.26 3.04 1.16
C LEU A 378 -39.91 2.32 2.47
N GLY A 379 -39.07 2.89 3.33
CA GLY A 379 -38.51 2.23 4.51
C GLY A 379 -37.85 0.89 4.16
N GLU A 380 -37.16 0.81 3.03
CA GLU A 380 -36.46 -0.38 2.54
C GLU A 380 -34.96 -0.24 2.73
N GLU A 381 -34.34 -1.23 3.38
CA GLU A 381 -32.89 -1.33 3.55
C GLU A 381 -32.34 -2.45 2.67
N TYR A 382 -31.34 -2.13 1.86
CA TYR A 382 -30.57 -3.08 1.05
C TYR A 382 -29.16 -3.19 1.64
N VAL A 383 -28.85 -4.36 2.20
CA VAL A 383 -27.57 -4.63 2.85
C VAL A 383 -26.71 -5.50 1.95
N PHE A 384 -25.46 -5.09 1.73
CA PHE A 384 -24.50 -5.79 0.89
C PHE A 384 -23.05 -5.58 1.30
N GLY A 385 -22.16 -6.41 0.76
CA GLY A 385 -20.71 -6.33 0.98
C GLY A 385 -19.96 -5.83 -0.25
N MET A 386 -18.63 -5.79 -0.16
CA MET A 386 -17.72 -5.52 -1.27
C MET A 386 -16.93 -6.79 -1.59
N PRO A 387 -16.58 -7.06 -2.86
CA PRO A 387 -15.74 -8.20 -3.20
C PRO A 387 -14.31 -8.02 -2.67
N SER A 388 -13.62 -9.13 -2.43
CA SER A 388 -12.19 -9.10 -2.14
C SER A 388 -11.41 -8.76 -3.41
N ALA A 389 -10.25 -8.11 -3.24
CA ALA A 389 -9.33 -7.82 -4.33
C ALA A 389 -8.04 -8.62 -4.18
N TYR A 390 -7.51 -9.14 -5.28
CA TYR A 390 -6.26 -9.88 -5.32
C TYR A 390 -5.29 -9.19 -6.27
N ALA A 391 -4.14 -8.78 -5.77
CA ALA A 391 -3.01 -8.40 -6.61
C ALA A 391 -2.26 -9.68 -7.00
N ARG A 392 -2.36 -10.06 -8.27
CA ARG A 392 -1.71 -11.23 -8.87
C ARG A 392 -0.37 -10.86 -9.46
N SER A 393 0.49 -11.85 -9.72
CA SER A 393 1.76 -11.65 -10.45
C SER A 393 2.68 -10.58 -9.85
N ILE A 394 2.73 -10.49 -8.52
CA ILE A 394 3.51 -9.46 -7.78
C ILE A 394 5.04 -9.55 -7.99
N LEU A 395 5.54 -10.64 -8.58
CA LEU A 395 6.94 -10.84 -8.96
C LEU A 395 7.26 -10.38 -10.39
N THR A 396 6.23 -10.11 -11.19
CA THR A 396 6.35 -9.69 -12.59
C THR A 396 5.56 -8.40 -12.82
N VAL A 397 4.51 -8.43 -13.64
CA VAL A 397 3.62 -7.29 -13.87
C VAL A 397 2.35 -7.53 -13.05
N PRO A 398 2.17 -6.83 -11.92
CA PRO A 398 1.04 -7.09 -11.05
C PRO A 398 -0.26 -6.62 -11.69
N TRP A 399 -1.32 -7.41 -11.56
CA TRP A 399 -2.66 -7.09 -12.06
C TRP A 399 -3.71 -7.45 -11.01
N VAL A 400 -4.92 -6.92 -11.18
CA VAL A 400 -5.98 -7.00 -10.16
C VAL A 400 -7.06 -7.96 -10.58
N GLU A 401 -7.46 -8.80 -9.63
CA GLU A 401 -8.61 -9.68 -9.76
C GLU A 401 -9.59 -9.42 -8.62
N LEU A 402 -10.89 -9.44 -8.91
CA LEU A 402 -11.93 -9.47 -7.87
C LEU A 402 -12.32 -10.92 -7.59
N GLY A 403 -12.63 -11.21 -6.33
CA GLY A 403 -13.03 -12.54 -5.90
C GLY A 403 -14.00 -12.55 -4.74
N ASP A 404 -14.37 -13.75 -4.34
CA ASP A 404 -15.33 -14.10 -3.29
C ASP A 404 -16.82 -13.89 -3.67
N LYS A 405 -17.68 -14.27 -2.74
CA LYS A 405 -19.13 -14.19 -2.86
C LYS A 405 -19.64 -12.96 -2.12
N VAL A 406 -20.57 -12.24 -2.74
CA VAL A 406 -21.30 -11.12 -2.14
C VAL A 406 -22.78 -11.42 -2.16
N SER A 407 -23.48 -11.09 -1.08
CA SER A 407 -24.95 -11.13 -1.02
C SER A 407 -25.51 -9.72 -0.95
N ILE A 408 -26.60 -9.47 -1.67
CA ILE A 408 -27.44 -8.29 -1.51
C ILE A 408 -28.78 -8.75 -0.94
N THR A 409 -29.25 -8.17 0.15
CA THR A 409 -30.50 -8.59 0.80
C THR A 409 -31.34 -7.39 1.18
N CYS A 410 -32.66 -7.49 0.95
CA CYS A 410 -33.63 -6.60 1.54
C CYS A 410 -34.66 -7.42 2.32
N GLU A 411 -34.59 -7.35 3.66
CA GLU A 411 -35.41 -8.19 4.54
C GLU A 411 -36.90 -7.88 4.40
N LYS A 412 -37.25 -6.58 4.35
CA LYS A 412 -38.63 -6.10 4.24
C LYS A 412 -39.35 -6.66 3.01
N THR A 413 -38.68 -6.67 1.86
CA THR A 413 -39.25 -7.13 0.60
C THR A 413 -39.11 -8.63 0.40
N GLY A 414 -38.18 -9.28 1.11
CA GLY A 414 -37.89 -10.70 0.98
C GLY A 414 -37.14 -11.04 -0.31
N TYR A 415 -36.45 -10.08 -0.92
CA TYR A 415 -35.59 -10.34 -2.08
C TYR A 415 -34.13 -10.46 -1.64
N ALA A 416 -33.42 -11.37 -2.28
CA ALA A 416 -31.99 -11.55 -2.07
C ALA A 416 -31.29 -11.92 -3.38
N ALA A 417 -30.04 -11.52 -3.50
CA ALA A 417 -29.18 -11.86 -4.61
C ALA A 417 -27.83 -12.37 -4.14
N ASN A 418 -27.30 -13.36 -4.86
CA ASN A 418 -25.96 -13.88 -4.65
C ASN A 418 -25.13 -13.57 -5.89
N ILE A 419 -23.97 -12.96 -5.67
CA ILE A 419 -23.03 -12.55 -6.70
C ILE A 419 -21.72 -13.28 -6.41
N VAL A 420 -21.11 -13.88 -7.43
CA VAL A 420 -19.84 -14.60 -7.32
C VAL A 420 -18.84 -13.96 -8.26
N PHE A 421 -17.80 -13.37 -7.68
CA PHE A 421 -16.61 -12.96 -8.43
C PHE A 421 -15.65 -14.15 -8.45
N TYR A 422 -15.40 -14.70 -9.63
CA TYR A 422 -14.54 -15.86 -9.79
C TYR A 422 -13.10 -15.43 -10.00
N THR A 423 -12.22 -15.94 -9.15
CA THR A 423 -10.79 -15.88 -9.40
C THR A 423 -10.38 -16.95 -10.42
N LYS A 424 -9.42 -16.62 -11.29
CA LYS A 424 -8.89 -17.52 -12.31
C LYS A 424 -8.46 -18.87 -11.70
N PRO A 425 -9.00 -19.99 -12.19
CA PRO A 425 -8.53 -21.32 -11.81
C PRO A 425 -7.08 -21.55 -12.27
N PHE A 426 -6.39 -22.52 -11.65
CA PHE A 426 -5.02 -22.90 -12.05
C PHE A 426 -4.94 -23.46 -13.48
N TYR A 427 -6.02 -24.05 -14.00
CA TYR A 427 -6.08 -24.62 -15.35
C TYR A 427 -7.28 -24.05 -16.12
N GLY A 428 -7.00 -23.40 -17.26
CA GLY A 428 -8.04 -22.80 -18.10
C GLY A 428 -8.85 -21.69 -17.40
N GLY A 429 -9.96 -21.29 -18.02
CA GLY A 429 -10.91 -20.32 -17.47
C GLY A 429 -10.75 -18.89 -18.00
N LYS A 430 -11.83 -18.11 -17.87
CA LYS A 430 -11.89 -16.69 -18.23
C LYS A 430 -11.44 -15.83 -17.06
N LEU A 431 -10.68 -14.79 -17.35
CA LEU A 431 -10.34 -13.75 -16.37
C LEU A 431 -11.59 -12.95 -16.02
N HIS A 432 -11.64 -12.42 -14.80
CA HIS A 432 -12.67 -11.47 -14.37
C HIS A 432 -14.11 -12.01 -14.46
N HIS A 433 -14.28 -13.33 -14.44
CA HIS A 433 -15.60 -13.92 -14.57
C HIS A 433 -16.49 -13.58 -13.37
N ILE A 434 -17.75 -13.28 -13.65
CA ILE A 434 -18.78 -12.98 -12.65
C ILE A 434 -20.07 -13.75 -12.98
N SER A 435 -20.77 -14.18 -11.94
CA SER A 435 -22.16 -14.62 -12.04
C SER A 435 -23.00 -13.98 -10.94
N ALA A 436 -24.29 -13.77 -11.21
CA ALA A 436 -25.25 -13.32 -10.22
C ALA A 436 -26.58 -14.03 -10.40
N GLU A 437 -27.27 -14.28 -9.29
CA GLU A 437 -28.65 -14.78 -9.28
C GLU A 437 -29.44 -14.05 -8.20
N ALA A 438 -30.62 -13.54 -8.55
CA ALA A 438 -31.54 -12.92 -7.61
C ALA A 438 -32.85 -13.70 -7.53
N LYS A 439 -33.40 -13.78 -6.33
CA LYS A 439 -34.61 -14.54 -6.04
C LYS A 439 -35.50 -13.87 -5.02
N ASN A 440 -36.78 -14.17 -5.09
CA ASN A 440 -37.69 -13.99 -3.97
C ASN A 440 -37.45 -15.13 -2.97
N THR A 441 -37.04 -14.82 -1.74
CA THR A 441 -36.64 -15.83 -0.74
C THR A 441 -37.82 -16.63 -0.22
N LYS A 442 -39.03 -16.07 -0.24
CA LYS A 442 -40.26 -16.74 0.20
C LYS A 442 -40.78 -17.73 -0.84
N LEU A 443 -40.75 -17.33 -2.12
CA LEU A 443 -41.25 -18.14 -3.22
C LEU A 443 -40.20 -19.10 -3.81
N GLY A 444 -38.91 -18.83 -3.55
CA GLY A 444 -37.80 -19.57 -4.17
C GLY A 444 -37.62 -19.26 -5.66
N GLU A 445 -38.37 -18.30 -6.19
CA GLU A 445 -38.42 -17.98 -7.60
C GLU A 445 -37.26 -17.07 -8.01
N ILE A 446 -36.56 -17.45 -9.08
CA ILE A 446 -35.46 -16.69 -9.65
C ILE A 446 -36.02 -15.60 -10.56
N ILE A 447 -35.64 -14.35 -10.29
CA ILE A 447 -36.10 -13.16 -11.02
C ILE A 447 -35.04 -12.62 -11.98
N PHE A 448 -33.77 -12.98 -11.75
CA PHE A 448 -32.64 -12.45 -12.51
C PHE A 448 -31.45 -13.39 -12.47
N LYS A 449 -30.74 -13.46 -13.60
CA LYS A 449 -29.41 -14.04 -13.71
C LYS A 449 -28.49 -13.12 -14.50
N ALA A 450 -27.24 -13.00 -14.08
CA ALA A 450 -26.19 -12.40 -14.89
C ALA A 450 -24.98 -13.34 -14.99
N GLN A 451 -24.30 -13.31 -16.12
CA GLN A 451 -23.01 -13.99 -16.31
C GLN A 451 -22.14 -13.20 -17.28
N GLY A 452 -20.82 -13.20 -17.08
CA GLY A 452 -19.90 -12.54 -17.99
C GLY A 452 -18.61 -12.12 -17.32
N GLU A 453 -18.14 -10.92 -17.67
CA GLU A 453 -16.90 -10.32 -17.18
C GLU A 453 -17.21 -8.97 -16.53
N TRP A 454 -16.84 -8.77 -15.25
CA TRP A 454 -17.21 -7.57 -14.50
C TRP A 454 -16.56 -6.28 -15.03
N ASN A 455 -15.51 -6.41 -15.86
CA ASN A 455 -14.82 -5.31 -16.54
C ASN A 455 -15.04 -5.33 -18.07
N GLY A 456 -16.01 -6.09 -18.56
CA GLY A 456 -16.29 -6.24 -19.98
C GLY A 456 -17.78 -6.45 -20.24
N THR A 457 -18.11 -7.55 -20.88
CA THR A 457 -19.49 -7.83 -21.28
C THR A 457 -20.17 -8.80 -20.32
N MET A 458 -21.40 -8.47 -19.94
CA MET A 458 -22.28 -9.33 -19.15
C MET A 458 -23.62 -9.56 -19.87
N GLU A 459 -24.13 -10.78 -19.77
CA GLU A 459 -25.45 -11.17 -20.26
C GLU A 459 -26.43 -11.16 -19.08
N PHE A 460 -27.48 -10.35 -19.18
CA PHE A 460 -28.55 -10.25 -18.20
C PHE A 460 -29.77 -11.02 -18.71
N THR A 461 -30.26 -11.94 -17.89
CA THR A 461 -31.40 -12.80 -18.17
C THR A 461 -32.49 -12.58 -17.13
N TYR A 462 -33.72 -12.32 -17.60
CA TYR A 462 -34.91 -12.11 -16.77
C TYR A 462 -35.90 -13.27 -17.04
N PRO A 463 -35.90 -14.35 -16.23
CA PRO A 463 -36.71 -15.54 -16.51
C PRO A 463 -38.21 -15.28 -16.68
N LYS A 464 -38.75 -14.29 -15.94
CA LYS A 464 -40.16 -13.87 -16.03
C LYS A 464 -40.47 -13.00 -17.25
N ASN A 465 -39.46 -12.34 -17.81
CA ASN A 465 -39.60 -11.49 -18.99
C ASN A 465 -38.42 -11.69 -19.94
N PRO A 466 -38.36 -12.81 -20.69
CA PRO A 466 -37.25 -13.10 -21.58
C PRO A 466 -37.02 -12.03 -22.66
N SER A 467 -38.04 -11.23 -22.99
CA SER A 467 -37.91 -10.12 -23.95
C SER A 467 -37.06 -8.95 -23.44
N ALA A 468 -36.86 -8.86 -22.12
CA ALA A 468 -35.99 -7.87 -21.48
C ALA A 468 -34.52 -8.32 -21.36
N ASN A 469 -34.19 -9.54 -21.80
CA ASN A 469 -32.81 -10.02 -21.81
C ASN A 469 -31.92 -9.06 -22.60
N LYS A 470 -30.77 -8.70 -22.01
CA LYS A 470 -29.86 -7.72 -22.61
C LYS A 470 -28.41 -8.10 -22.36
N THR A 471 -27.54 -7.60 -23.23
CA THR A 471 -26.10 -7.68 -23.07
C THR A 471 -25.58 -6.30 -22.74
N VAL A 472 -24.93 -6.17 -21.58
CA VAL A 472 -24.35 -4.91 -21.10
C VAL A 472 -22.84 -4.98 -21.25
N ASP A 473 -22.28 -4.06 -22.04
CA ASP A 473 -20.84 -3.86 -22.15
C ASP A 473 -20.45 -2.65 -21.30
N VAL A 474 -19.86 -2.90 -20.13
CA VAL A 474 -19.56 -1.84 -19.15
C VAL A 474 -18.54 -0.85 -19.69
N THR A 475 -17.70 -1.26 -20.64
CA THR A 475 -16.67 -0.39 -21.23
C THR A 475 -17.25 0.69 -22.15
N LYS A 476 -18.52 0.52 -22.57
CA LYS A 476 -19.25 1.46 -23.42
C LYS A 476 -20.21 2.36 -22.65
N LEU A 477 -20.40 2.13 -21.35
CA LEU A 477 -21.28 2.94 -20.53
C LEU A 477 -20.66 4.32 -20.30
N HIS A 478 -21.49 5.35 -20.24
CA HIS A 478 -21.04 6.68 -19.85
C HIS A 478 -20.68 6.68 -18.36
N VAL A 479 -19.47 7.10 -18.04
CA VAL A 479 -19.00 7.25 -16.65
C VAL A 479 -19.19 8.71 -16.24
N HIS A 480 -19.98 8.92 -15.18
CA HIS A 480 -20.19 10.25 -14.64
C HIS A 480 -19.00 10.65 -13.78
N LYS A 481 -18.33 11.74 -14.18
CA LYS A 481 -17.25 12.33 -13.38
C LYS A 481 -17.81 12.95 -12.11
N LYS A 482 -17.07 12.78 -11.01
CA LYS A 482 -17.33 13.48 -9.75
C LYS A 482 -16.95 14.95 -9.84
N TYR A 483 -17.55 15.77 -8.99
CA TYR A 483 -17.19 17.16 -8.76
C TYR A 483 -16.46 17.24 -7.42
N VAL A 484 -15.29 17.87 -7.41
CA VAL A 484 -14.41 17.95 -6.25
C VAL A 484 -13.93 19.39 -6.11
N ARG A 485 -13.79 19.89 -4.89
CA ARG A 485 -13.24 21.23 -4.68
C ARG A 485 -11.76 21.29 -5.08
N PRO A 486 -11.30 22.40 -5.69
CA PRO A 486 -9.88 22.64 -5.92
C PRO A 486 -9.06 22.54 -4.62
N ILE A 487 -7.82 22.07 -4.71
CA ILE A 487 -6.92 21.85 -3.56
C ILE A 487 -6.77 23.11 -2.70
N GLU A 488 -6.79 24.29 -3.32
CA GLU A 488 -6.65 25.59 -2.66
C GLU A 488 -7.82 25.90 -1.72
N LYS A 489 -9.00 25.33 -1.99
CA LYS A 489 -10.23 25.48 -1.18
C LYS A 489 -10.44 24.33 -0.20
N GLN A 490 -9.63 23.28 -0.26
CA GLN A 490 -9.71 22.14 0.64
C GLN A 490 -9.09 22.48 2.02
N LYS A 491 -9.64 21.86 3.07
CA LYS A 491 -9.10 21.84 4.44
C LYS A 491 -7.89 20.89 4.50
N ASP A 492 -7.03 21.08 5.49
CA ASP A 492 -5.75 20.35 5.59
C ASP A 492 -5.90 18.84 5.79
N HIS A 493 -7.07 18.38 6.24
CA HIS A 493 -7.40 16.96 6.43
C HIS A 493 -8.09 16.32 5.22
N GLU A 494 -8.38 17.07 4.15
CA GLU A 494 -9.00 16.51 2.95
C GLU A 494 -7.95 15.80 2.09
N SER A 495 -8.28 14.60 1.58
CA SER A 495 -7.31 13.67 1.00
C SER A 495 -6.39 14.30 -0.06
N ARG A 496 -6.92 15.07 -1.03
CA ARG A 496 -6.07 15.62 -2.11
C ARG A 496 -5.09 16.67 -1.56
N LYS A 497 -5.52 17.54 -0.67
CA LYS A 497 -4.64 18.53 -0.02
C LYS A 497 -3.64 17.88 0.93
N LEU A 498 -4.08 16.90 1.71
CA LEU A 498 -3.24 16.17 2.66
C LEU A 498 -2.10 15.43 1.93
N TRP A 499 -2.42 14.74 0.84
CA TRP A 499 -1.46 13.93 0.08
C TRP A 499 -0.78 14.71 -1.07
N GLN A 500 -1.06 16.00 -1.24
CA GLN A 500 -0.65 16.79 -2.42
C GLN A 500 0.85 16.70 -2.75
N HIS A 501 1.71 16.70 -1.73
CA HIS A 501 3.16 16.68 -1.93
C HIS A 501 3.66 15.30 -2.37
N VAL A 502 3.09 14.22 -1.81
CA VAL A 502 3.34 12.85 -2.25
C VAL A 502 2.88 12.67 -3.70
N THR A 503 1.67 13.15 -4.02
CA THR A 503 1.11 13.08 -5.36
C THR A 503 1.93 13.89 -6.37
N LYS A 504 2.34 15.12 -6.04
CA LYS A 504 3.18 15.96 -6.92
C LYS A 504 4.52 15.31 -7.22
N ALA A 505 5.20 14.75 -6.22
CA ALA A 505 6.47 14.06 -6.40
C ALA A 505 6.32 12.80 -7.26
N LEU A 506 5.29 11.98 -7.01
CA LEU A 506 4.97 10.81 -7.83
C LEU A 506 4.63 11.17 -9.29
N ARG A 507 3.95 12.30 -9.53
CA ARG A 507 3.61 12.77 -10.89
C ARG A 507 4.85 13.05 -11.76
N ILE A 508 5.98 13.41 -11.15
CA ILE A 508 7.24 13.71 -11.86
C ILE A 508 8.28 12.58 -11.72
N GLY A 509 7.89 11.42 -11.17
CA GLY A 509 8.79 10.29 -10.96
C GLY A 509 9.77 10.43 -9.78
N ASP A 510 9.63 11.44 -8.93
CA ASP A 510 10.50 11.67 -7.78
C ASP A 510 10.08 10.80 -6.57
N VAL A 511 10.43 9.51 -6.66
CA VAL A 511 10.15 8.51 -5.62
C VAL A 511 10.81 8.84 -4.27
N PRO A 512 12.06 9.34 -4.20
CA PRO A 512 12.67 9.77 -2.95
C PRO A 512 11.85 10.85 -2.21
N THR A 513 11.50 11.95 -2.89
CA THR A 513 10.71 13.04 -2.29
C THR A 513 9.31 12.58 -1.91
N ALA A 514 8.68 11.74 -2.73
CA ALA A 514 7.39 11.14 -2.41
C ALA A 514 7.46 10.29 -1.12
N THR A 515 8.54 9.53 -0.96
CA THR A 515 8.77 8.69 0.23
C THR A 515 8.95 9.54 1.47
N GLU A 516 9.70 10.63 1.37
CA GLU A 516 9.93 11.56 2.47
C GLU A 516 8.63 12.19 2.98
N HIS A 517 7.83 12.77 2.08
CA HIS A 517 6.53 13.37 2.44
C HIS A 517 5.56 12.34 3.01
N LYS A 518 5.54 11.12 2.46
CA LYS A 518 4.74 10.02 3.00
C LYS A 518 5.18 9.64 4.41
N THR A 519 6.48 9.50 4.65
CA THR A 519 7.02 9.19 5.98
C THR A 519 6.68 10.27 6.99
N MET A 520 6.71 11.56 6.60
CA MET A 520 6.32 12.66 7.46
C MET A 520 4.85 12.54 7.92
N LEU A 521 3.92 12.29 7.00
CA LEU A 521 2.49 12.10 7.33
C LEU A 521 2.28 10.89 8.27
N GLU A 522 2.98 9.79 8.01
CA GLU A 522 2.89 8.59 8.84
C GLU A 522 3.48 8.79 10.24
N GLU A 523 4.55 9.58 10.39
CA GLU A 523 5.11 9.87 11.72
C GLU A 523 4.18 10.78 12.54
N ILE A 524 3.57 11.81 11.92
CA ILE A 524 2.53 12.64 12.56
C ILE A 524 1.39 11.74 13.07
N GLN A 525 0.96 10.78 12.26
CA GLN A 525 -0.06 9.80 12.64
C GLN A 525 0.38 8.94 13.85
N ARG A 526 1.61 8.40 13.83
CA ARG A 526 2.16 7.57 14.93
C ARG A 526 2.29 8.36 16.23
N GLU A 527 2.73 9.61 16.15
CA GLU A 527 2.81 10.52 17.31
C GLU A 527 1.43 10.86 17.85
N GLY A 528 0.46 11.19 16.98
CA GLY A 528 -0.92 11.45 17.39
C GLY A 528 -1.57 10.23 18.06
N GLU A 529 -1.28 9.02 17.58
CA GLU A 529 -1.77 7.80 18.22
C GLU A 529 -1.11 7.53 19.58
N ARG A 530 0.21 7.73 19.69
CA ARG A 530 0.90 7.65 20.99
C ARG A 530 0.30 8.64 21.98
N HIS A 531 0.13 9.91 21.56
CA HIS A 531 -0.47 10.94 22.41
C HIS A 531 -1.87 10.56 22.90
N ARG A 532 -2.75 10.07 22.01
CA ARG A 532 -4.09 9.59 22.38
C ARG A 532 -4.07 8.43 23.37
N LYS A 533 -3.18 7.46 23.16
CA LYS A 533 -2.98 6.32 24.08
C LYS A 533 -2.50 6.79 25.46
N ASP A 534 -1.51 7.67 25.50
CA ASP A 534 -0.92 8.17 26.74
C ASP A 534 -1.88 9.08 27.54
N THR A 535 -2.83 9.72 26.85
CA THR A 535 -3.85 10.61 27.44
C THR A 535 -5.22 9.97 27.61
N PHE A 536 -5.38 8.69 27.24
CA PHE A 536 -6.65 7.97 27.23
C PHE A 536 -7.77 8.67 26.42
N LEU A 537 -7.38 9.39 25.36
CA LEU A 537 -8.31 10.03 24.44
C LEU A 537 -8.67 9.08 23.30
N GLU A 538 -9.97 8.95 23.03
CA GLU A 538 -10.43 8.30 21.80
C GLU A 538 -10.52 9.32 20.65
N TYR A 539 -10.28 8.87 19.42
CA TYR A 539 -10.54 9.71 18.25
C TYR A 539 -12.05 9.86 18.06
N SER A 540 -12.53 11.11 18.05
CA SER A 540 -13.93 11.43 17.77
C SER A 540 -14.10 11.76 16.30
N ALA A 541 -14.75 10.88 15.54
CA ALA A 541 -14.99 11.09 14.12
C ALA A 541 -15.90 12.30 13.88
N LYS A 542 -15.61 13.05 12.80
CA LYS A 542 -16.30 14.29 12.43
C LYS A 542 -17.70 14.01 11.90
N PHE A 543 -17.84 13.06 10.99
CA PHE A 543 -19.10 12.80 10.27
C PHE A 543 -19.78 11.49 10.68
N PHE A 544 -19.09 10.63 11.43
CA PHE A 544 -19.58 9.32 11.81
C PHE A 544 -19.60 9.14 13.33
N LYS A 545 -20.50 8.28 13.80
CA LYS A 545 -20.62 7.81 15.18
C LYS A 545 -20.53 6.28 15.20
N LYS A 546 -20.03 5.73 16.30
CA LYS A 546 -19.89 4.28 16.47
C LYS A 546 -21.10 3.74 17.22
N ILE A 547 -21.81 2.78 16.62
CA ILE A 547 -23.01 2.14 17.17
C ILE A 547 -22.86 0.62 17.06
N GLU A 548 -22.90 -0.07 18.20
CA GLU A 548 -22.73 -1.54 18.27
C GLU A 548 -21.52 -2.09 17.48
N GLY A 549 -20.44 -1.30 17.42
CA GLY A 549 -19.22 -1.65 16.70
C GLY A 549 -19.19 -1.24 15.21
N ASN A 550 -20.30 -0.77 14.64
CA ASN A 550 -20.38 -0.24 13.28
C ASN A 550 -20.26 1.28 13.27
N TRP A 551 -19.69 1.84 12.20
CA TRP A 551 -19.67 3.29 11.99
C TRP A 551 -20.85 3.71 11.12
N VAL A 552 -21.62 4.67 11.63
CA VAL A 552 -22.85 5.18 11.02
C VAL A 552 -22.74 6.69 10.90
N ASN A 553 -23.13 7.25 9.76
CA ASN A 553 -23.14 8.70 9.56
C ASN A 553 -24.03 9.38 10.64
N LYS A 554 -23.62 10.54 11.13
CA LYS A 554 -24.35 11.27 12.19
C LYS A 554 -25.77 11.70 11.78
N ASN A 555 -26.04 11.83 10.47
CA ASN A 555 -27.36 12.15 9.92
C ASN A 555 -28.33 10.95 9.89
N LEU A 556 -27.87 9.75 10.25
CA LEU A 556 -28.68 8.54 10.30
C LEU A 556 -29.14 8.23 11.74
N PRO A 557 -30.32 7.61 11.89
CA PRO A 557 -30.83 7.22 13.20
C PRO A 557 -29.97 6.11 13.80
N ASP A 558 -29.99 5.99 15.13
CA ASP A 558 -29.10 5.04 15.82
C ASP A 558 -29.42 3.57 15.53
N ASN A 559 -30.64 3.27 15.09
CA ASN A 559 -31.07 1.92 14.71
C ASN A 559 -30.76 1.55 13.25
N PHE A 560 -30.13 2.44 12.48
CA PHE A 560 -29.85 2.22 11.06
C PHE A 560 -28.96 0.99 10.84
N GLY A 561 -29.41 0.05 10.01
CA GLY A 561 -28.64 -1.15 9.66
C GLY A 561 -28.39 -2.12 10.83
N LEU A 562 -29.10 -1.95 11.96
CA LEU A 562 -29.09 -2.87 13.11
C LEU A 562 -30.21 -3.93 13.03
N THR A 563 -30.84 -4.11 11.86
CA THR A 563 -31.83 -5.17 11.64
C THR A 563 -31.22 -6.53 12.03
N ASP A 564 -31.77 -7.08 13.10
CA ASP A 564 -31.18 -8.10 13.96
C ASP A 564 -31.06 -9.44 13.18
N HIS A 565 -29.83 -9.84 12.83
CA HIS A 565 -29.57 -11.14 12.19
C HIS A 565 -29.72 -12.34 13.15
N LYS A 566 -30.45 -12.19 14.25
CA LYS A 566 -30.75 -13.25 15.21
C LYS A 566 -32.24 -13.57 15.21
N LYS A 567 -32.66 -14.44 14.29
CA LYS A 567 -33.68 -15.45 14.57
C LYS A 567 -33.29 -16.77 13.94
#